data_AF-A0A1B7LER5-F1
#
_entry.id   AF-A0A1B7LER5-F1
#
_cell.length_a   1.000
_cell.length_b   1.000
_cell.length_c   1.000
_cell.angle_alpha   90.00
_cell.angle_beta   90.00
_cell.angle_gamma   90.00
#
_symmetry.space_group_name_H-M   'P 1'
#
loop_
_entity.id
_entity.type
_entity.pdbx_description
1 polymer ?
#
loop_
_entity_poly.entity_id
_entity_poly.type
_entity_poly.pdbx_seq_one_letter_code
_entity_poly.pdbx_strand_id
1 'polypeptide(L)'
;MKLRVAGIIKESVVDGPGLRLVVFVQGCPHHCAGCHNAHTWDPAGGVETTVAEIMVMVRANPLLKGVTLSGGEPFGQAAALAALAGRVRGLGKDVITYTGYTWEDLWSRAGEDRGIRELLVSSDYLVDGPFQQERRNPDLPFRGSDNQRIIDVAASMDAGRVIPARWASV
;
A
#
# COMPACT_ATOMS: atom_id res chain seq x y z
N MET A 1 12.95 12.79 -2.66
CA MET A 1 12.43 12.26 -1.38
C MET A 1 12.99 10.86 -1.19
N LYS A 2 13.60 10.61 -0.04
CA LYS A 2 14.18 9.30 0.30
C LYS A 2 13.10 8.35 0.82
N LEU A 3 13.31 7.06 0.60
CA LEU A 3 12.53 5.94 1.11
C LEU A 3 13.50 4.88 1.64
N ARG A 4 13.06 4.10 2.62
CA ARG A 4 13.74 2.88 3.04
C ARG A 4 12.88 1.68 2.69
N VAL A 5 13.40 0.77 1.90
CA VAL A 5 12.65 -0.37 1.35
C VAL A 5 13.31 -1.67 1.77
N ALA A 6 12.49 -2.67 2.08
CA ALA A 6 12.93 -4.06 2.26
C ALA A 6 13.22 -4.72 0.91
N GLY A 7 12.52 -4.29 -0.14
CA GLY A 7 12.70 -4.79 -1.49
C GLY A 7 11.74 -4.16 -2.49
N ILE A 8 12.03 -4.35 -3.78
CA ILE A 8 11.16 -3.93 -4.87
C ILE A 8 11.00 -5.12 -5.82
N ILE A 9 9.76 -5.56 -6.04
CA ILE A 9 9.43 -6.53 -7.07
C ILE A 9 8.97 -5.74 -8.30
N LYS A 10 9.70 -5.86 -9.41
CA LYS A 10 9.42 -5.08 -10.62
C LYS A 10 8.12 -5.51 -11.31
N GLU A 11 7.76 -6.78 -11.18
CA GLU A 11 6.66 -7.43 -11.89
C GLU A 11 6.00 -8.46 -10.97
N SER A 12 4.79 -8.15 -10.49
CA SER A 12 3.95 -9.05 -9.70
C SER A 12 2.53 -9.10 -10.25
N VAL A 13 1.91 -10.27 -10.14
CA VAL A 13 0.49 -10.53 -10.44
C VAL A 13 -0.31 -10.94 -9.20
N VAL A 14 0.34 -11.01 -8.03
CA VAL A 14 -0.25 -11.47 -6.76
C VAL A 14 -0.40 -10.37 -5.72
N ASP A 15 0.01 -9.14 -6.04
CA ASP A 15 -0.04 -7.96 -5.14
C ASP A 15 -1.12 -6.94 -5.55
N GLY A 16 -2.10 -7.39 -6.32
CA GLY A 16 -3.25 -6.62 -6.79
C GLY A 16 -3.59 -6.95 -8.25
N PRO A 17 -4.72 -6.44 -8.77
CA PRO A 17 -5.11 -6.70 -10.15
C PRO A 17 -4.08 -6.18 -11.17
N GLY A 18 -3.86 -6.97 -12.22
CA GLY A 18 -2.94 -6.65 -13.33
C GLY A 18 -1.47 -6.87 -12.98
N LEU A 19 -0.58 -6.51 -13.91
CA LEU A 19 0.87 -6.54 -13.67
C LEU A 19 1.28 -5.29 -12.88
N ARG A 20 1.94 -5.45 -11.74
CA ARG A 20 2.24 -4.36 -10.81
C ARG A 20 3.72 -4.35 -10.42
N LEU A 21 4.26 -3.15 -10.22
CA LEU A 21 5.51 -2.98 -9.49
C LEU A 21 5.17 -2.84 -8.01
N VAL A 22 5.86 -3.57 -7.15
CA VAL A 22 5.57 -3.63 -5.71
C VAL A 22 6.74 -3.06 -4.94
N VAL A 23 6.46 -2.05 -4.12
CA VAL A 23 7.43 -1.45 -3.21
C VAL A 23 7.14 -1.98 -1.81
N PHE A 24 8.02 -2.84 -1.29
CA PHE A 24 7.95 -3.31 0.10
C PHE A 24 8.75 -2.34 0.97
N VAL A 25 8.07 -1.47 1.72
CA VAL A 25 8.74 -0.51 2.61
C VAL A 25 9.29 -1.18 3.86
N GLN A 26 10.35 -0.60 4.42
CA GLN A 26 10.92 -1.02 5.70
C GLN A 26 10.28 -0.23 6.86
N GLY A 27 10.17 -0.88 8.02
CA GLY A 27 9.59 -0.37 9.25
C GLY A 27 8.12 -0.76 9.38
N CYS A 28 7.73 -1.42 10.46
CA CYS A 28 6.32 -1.70 10.77
C CYS A 28 6.09 -1.73 12.28
N PRO A 29 5.23 -0.87 12.84
CA PRO A 29 4.98 -0.85 14.28
C PRO A 29 4.02 -1.95 14.75
N HIS A 30 3.33 -2.66 13.85
CA HIS A 30 2.24 -3.57 14.21
C HIS A 30 2.72 -4.93 14.74
N HIS A 31 3.86 -5.42 14.27
CA HIS A 31 4.44 -6.71 14.67
C HIS A 31 3.42 -7.89 14.70
N CYS A 32 2.54 -7.97 13.70
CA CYS A 32 1.45 -8.96 13.66
C CYS A 32 1.99 -10.39 13.81
N ALA A 33 1.36 -11.20 14.66
CA ALA A 33 1.69 -12.62 14.78
C ALA A 33 1.53 -13.32 13.41
N GLY A 34 2.54 -14.09 13.00
CA GLY A 34 2.52 -14.81 11.71
C GLY A 34 2.67 -13.93 10.46
N CYS A 35 3.10 -12.66 10.61
CA CYS A 35 3.34 -11.77 9.48
C CYS A 35 4.31 -12.37 8.45
N HIS A 36 3.90 -12.45 7.18
CA HIS A 36 4.76 -12.90 6.08
C HIS A 36 6.01 -12.03 5.91
N ASN A 37 5.92 -10.75 6.30
CA ASN A 37 6.96 -9.74 6.13
C ASN A 37 7.62 -9.36 7.47
N ALA A 38 7.77 -10.30 8.42
CA ALA A 38 8.37 -9.98 9.73
C ALA A 38 9.79 -9.38 9.64
N HIS A 39 10.54 -9.69 8.58
CA HIS A 39 11.85 -9.10 8.28
C HIS A 39 11.82 -7.58 8.01
N THR A 40 10.64 -7.01 7.73
CA THR A 40 10.49 -5.58 7.45
C THR A 40 10.20 -4.75 8.71
N TRP A 41 10.14 -5.35 9.90
CA TRP A 41 9.72 -4.66 11.13
C TRP A 41 10.71 -3.60 11.61
N ASP A 42 12.00 -3.92 11.62
CA ASP A 42 13.04 -3.00 12.10
C ASP A 42 13.17 -1.79 11.16
N PRO A 43 12.86 -0.56 11.60
CA PRO A 43 12.98 0.63 10.75
C PRO A 43 14.43 0.93 10.33
N ALA A 44 15.43 0.39 11.02
CA ALA A 44 16.85 0.55 10.66
C ALA A 44 17.32 -0.43 9.57
N GLY A 45 16.53 -1.46 9.26
CA GLY A 45 16.85 -2.47 8.24
C GLY A 45 16.74 -1.95 6.79
N GLY A 46 16.64 -2.88 5.84
CA GLY A 46 16.41 -2.55 4.43
C GLY A 46 17.50 -1.69 3.78
N VAL A 47 17.16 -1.05 2.66
CA VAL A 47 18.06 -0.19 1.89
C VAL A 47 17.42 1.16 1.58
N GLU A 48 18.24 2.21 1.47
CA GLU A 48 17.75 3.52 1.02
C GLU A 48 17.57 3.55 -0.50
N THR A 49 16.50 4.20 -0.94
CA THR A 49 16.25 4.55 -2.33
C THR A 49 15.52 5.89 -2.40
N THR A 50 15.13 6.32 -3.60
CA THR A 50 14.39 7.55 -3.82
C THR A 50 13.16 7.31 -4.69
N VAL A 51 12.18 8.21 -4.54
CA VAL A 51 11.02 8.28 -5.44
C VAL A 51 11.45 8.37 -6.92
N ALA A 52 12.57 9.04 -7.22
CA ALA A 52 13.08 9.16 -8.58
C ALA A 52 13.54 7.81 -9.15
N GLU A 53 14.30 7.04 -8.38
CA GLU A 53 14.79 5.72 -8.78
C GLU A 53 13.65 4.73 -9.02
N ILE A 54 12.64 4.71 -8.13
CA ILE A 54 11.45 3.86 -8.32
C ILE A 54 10.70 4.27 -9.59
N MET A 55 10.55 5.57 -9.85
CA MET A 55 9.89 6.06 -11.08
C MET A 55 10.63 5.67 -12.37
N VAL A 56 11.96 5.50 -12.34
CA VAL A 56 12.70 4.95 -13.49
C VAL A 56 12.22 3.52 -13.77
N MET A 57 12.06 2.69 -12.74
CA MET A 57 11.56 1.32 -12.89
C MET A 57 10.11 1.29 -13.40
N VAL A 58 9.24 2.16 -12.87
CA VAL A 58 7.84 2.28 -13.33
C VAL A 58 7.77 2.67 -14.81
N ARG A 59 8.61 3.60 -15.26
CA ARG A 59 8.63 4.05 -16.67
C ARG A 59 9.26 3.02 -17.60
N ALA A 60 10.17 2.19 -17.10
CA ALA A 60 10.83 1.16 -17.89
C ALA A 60 9.88 0.04 -18.35
N ASN A 61 8.74 -0.15 -17.65
CA ASN A 61 7.75 -1.15 -18.02
C ASN A 61 6.36 -0.50 -18.29
N PRO A 62 6.00 -0.23 -19.56
CA PRO A 62 4.71 0.35 -19.90
C PRO A 62 3.53 -0.59 -19.62
N LEU A 63 3.75 -1.91 -19.54
CA LEU A 63 2.70 -2.93 -19.29
C LEU A 63 2.18 -2.92 -17.85
N LEU A 64 2.87 -2.24 -16.92
CA LEU A 64 2.39 -2.13 -15.55
C LEU A 64 1.01 -1.46 -15.51
N LYS A 65 0.04 -2.11 -14.90
CA LYS A 65 -1.25 -1.47 -14.58
C LYS A 65 -1.07 -0.39 -13.51
N GLY A 66 -0.17 -0.63 -12.57
CA GLY A 66 -0.03 0.20 -11.39
C GLY A 66 1.16 -0.13 -10.51
N VAL A 67 1.21 0.55 -9.37
CA VAL A 67 2.16 0.29 -8.28
C VAL A 67 1.39 -0.18 -7.04
N THR A 68 1.93 -1.18 -6.35
CA THR A 68 1.47 -1.58 -5.01
C THR A 68 2.49 -1.13 -3.98
N LEU A 69 2.02 -0.45 -2.93
CA LEU A 69 2.80 -0.05 -1.76
C LEU A 69 2.45 -1.03 -0.64
N SER A 70 3.44 -1.83 -0.21
CA SER A 70 3.28 -2.92 0.76
C SER A 70 4.52 -3.02 1.66
N GLY A 71 4.80 -4.19 2.25
CA GLY A 71 5.96 -4.45 3.11
C GLY A 71 5.64 -4.30 4.58
N GLY A 72 6.36 -3.40 5.24
CA GLY A 72 6.11 -3.03 6.62
C GLY A 72 4.84 -2.20 6.75
N GLU A 73 4.97 -0.90 7.03
CA GLU A 73 3.84 0.02 7.11
C GLU A 73 4.05 1.21 6.17
N PRO A 74 3.41 1.23 4.99
CA PRO A 74 3.47 2.34 4.05
C PRO A 74 3.19 3.71 4.67
N PHE A 75 2.23 3.82 5.59
CA PHE A 75 1.93 5.10 6.24
C PHE A 75 3.04 5.57 7.22
N GLY A 76 4.01 4.71 7.56
CA GLY A 76 5.23 5.12 8.26
C GLY A 76 6.19 5.95 7.40
N GLN A 77 6.02 5.94 6.07
CA GLN A 77 6.79 6.76 5.12
C GLN A 77 5.87 7.59 4.21
N ALA A 78 4.71 8.00 4.75
CA ALA A 78 3.58 8.50 3.98
C ALA A 78 3.91 9.65 3.02
N ALA A 79 4.67 10.66 3.46
CA ALA A 79 4.98 11.82 2.61
C ALA A 79 5.75 11.44 1.33
N ALA A 80 6.75 10.56 1.44
CA ALA A 80 7.53 10.14 0.28
C ALA A 80 6.73 9.20 -0.64
N LEU A 81 5.89 8.34 -0.06
CA LEU A 81 5.00 7.47 -0.82
C LEU A 81 3.85 8.23 -1.49
N ALA A 82 3.32 9.29 -0.88
CA ALA A 82 2.33 10.17 -1.50
C ALA A 82 2.91 10.83 -2.76
N ALA A 83 4.15 11.31 -2.69
CA ALA A 83 4.84 11.85 -3.86
C ALA A 83 5.09 10.81 -4.96
N LEU A 84 5.38 9.56 -4.60
CA LEU A 84 5.45 8.45 -5.55
C LEU A 84 4.09 8.17 -6.18
N ALA A 85 3.05 8.01 -5.36
CA ALA A 85 1.69 7.69 -5.79
C ALA A 85 1.14 8.75 -6.76
N GLY A 86 1.29 10.04 -6.43
CA GLY A 86 0.89 11.13 -7.32
C GLY A 86 1.61 11.10 -8.68
N ARG A 87 2.90 10.73 -8.72
CA ARG A 87 3.65 10.57 -9.97
C ARG A 87 3.23 9.35 -10.78
N VAL A 88 2.88 8.25 -10.12
CA VAL A 88 2.36 7.03 -10.76
C VAL A 88 1.00 7.33 -11.40
N ARG A 89 0.09 7.98 -10.66
CA ARG A 89 -1.22 8.41 -11.17
C ARG A 89 -1.10 9.41 -12.32
N GLY A 90 -0.10 10.29 -12.28
CA GLY A 90 0.23 11.19 -13.40
C GLY A 90 0.63 10.47 -14.69
N LEU A 91 0.98 9.17 -14.65
CA LEU A 91 1.19 8.32 -15.82
C LEU A 91 -0.06 7.54 -16.25
N GLY A 92 -1.22 7.79 -15.64
CA GLY A 92 -2.45 7.04 -15.88
C GLY A 92 -2.45 5.62 -15.28
N LYS A 93 -1.56 5.34 -14.33
CA LYS A 93 -1.42 4.05 -13.65
C LYS A 93 -2.02 4.13 -12.24
N ASP A 94 -2.64 3.05 -11.77
CA ASP A 94 -3.30 3.04 -10.44
C ASP A 94 -2.34 2.73 -9.29
N VAL A 95 -2.74 3.08 -8.07
CA VAL A 95 -1.99 2.84 -6.84
C VAL A 95 -2.83 2.05 -5.84
N ILE A 96 -2.26 0.96 -5.33
CA ILE A 96 -2.83 0.17 -4.23
C ILE A 96 -1.90 0.33 -3.03
N THR A 97 -2.44 0.65 -1.85
CA THR A 97 -1.66 0.79 -0.63
C THR A 97 -2.16 -0.21 0.42
N TYR A 98 -1.26 -1.03 0.95
CA TYR A 98 -1.53 -1.88 2.10
C TYR A 98 -1.22 -1.12 3.39
N THR A 99 -1.90 -1.46 4.48
CA THR A 99 -1.63 -0.86 5.79
C THR A 99 -2.16 -1.76 6.90
N GLY A 100 -1.51 -1.74 8.06
CA GLY A 100 -2.03 -2.35 9.28
C GLY A 100 -3.02 -1.46 10.03
N TYR A 101 -3.23 -0.21 9.60
CA TYR A 101 -4.26 0.68 10.14
C TYR A 101 -5.61 0.45 9.45
N THR A 102 -6.70 0.78 10.15
CA THR A 102 -8.02 0.82 9.50
C THR A 102 -8.20 2.15 8.74
N TRP A 103 -9.12 2.17 7.78
CA TRP A 103 -9.59 3.38 7.12
C TRP A 103 -9.98 4.46 8.13
N GLU A 104 -10.73 4.08 9.18
CA GLU A 104 -11.19 4.99 10.22
C GLU A 104 -10.01 5.59 11.01
N ASP A 105 -9.00 4.77 11.34
CA ASP A 105 -7.76 5.26 11.99
C ASP A 105 -7.02 6.26 11.09
N LEU A 106 -6.82 5.91 9.82
CA LEU A 106 -6.12 6.76 8.86
C LEU A 106 -6.87 8.05 8.57
N TRP A 107 -8.19 7.99 8.45
CA TRP A 107 -9.04 9.15 8.24
C TRP A 107 -8.97 10.12 9.42
N SER A 108 -8.97 9.60 10.65
CA SER A 108 -8.76 10.43 11.85
C SER A 108 -7.38 11.09 11.84
N ARG A 109 -6.32 10.34 11.50
CA ARG A 109 -4.93 10.86 11.46
C ARG A 109 -4.69 11.84 10.32
N ALA A 110 -5.43 11.73 9.22
CA ALA A 110 -5.33 12.61 8.06
C ALA A 110 -5.67 14.08 8.38
N GLY A 111 -6.35 14.35 9.50
CA GLY A 111 -6.55 15.71 10.01
C GLY A 111 -5.28 16.37 10.57
N GLU A 112 -4.33 15.56 11.03
CA GLU A 112 -3.13 16.00 11.75
C GLU A 112 -1.85 15.83 10.92
N ASP A 113 -1.79 14.77 10.10
CA ASP A 113 -0.64 14.45 9.26
C ASP A 113 -0.97 14.60 7.76
N ARG A 114 -0.34 15.61 7.15
CA ARG A 114 -0.49 15.91 5.73
C ARG A 114 -0.02 14.76 4.84
N GLY A 115 1.07 14.07 5.21
CA GLY A 115 1.59 12.95 4.44
C GLY A 115 0.62 11.78 4.41
N ILE A 116 0.02 11.45 5.56
CA ILE A 116 -1.04 10.43 5.66
C ILE A 116 -2.22 10.81 4.76
N ARG A 117 -2.70 12.06 4.87
CA ARG A 117 -3.80 12.55 4.03
C ARG A 117 -3.48 12.44 2.55
N GLU A 118 -2.31 12.90 2.13
CA GLU A 118 -1.91 12.90 0.73
C GLU A 118 -1.73 11.48 0.18
N LEU A 119 -1.16 10.55 0.96
CA LEU A 119 -1.03 9.16 0.54
C LEU A 119 -2.39 8.49 0.42
N LEU A 120 -3.29 8.72 1.39
CA LEU A 120 -4.63 8.17 1.36
C LEU A 120 -5.39 8.65 0.12
N VAL A 121 -5.42 9.96 -0.14
CA VAL A 121 -6.08 10.56 -1.33
C VAL A 121 -5.41 10.13 -2.65
N SER A 122 -4.12 9.84 -2.63
CA SER A 122 -3.37 9.42 -3.82
C SER A 122 -3.40 7.91 -4.05
N SER A 123 -4.05 7.14 -3.19
CA SER A 123 -4.28 5.71 -3.40
C SER A 123 -5.62 5.53 -4.10
N ASP A 124 -5.68 4.72 -5.15
CA ASP A 124 -6.95 4.36 -5.80
C ASP A 124 -7.66 3.26 -4.99
N TYR A 125 -6.88 2.32 -4.44
CA TYR A 125 -7.39 1.31 -3.51
C TYR A 125 -6.54 1.19 -2.25
N LEU A 126 -7.19 0.88 -1.12
CA LEU A 126 -6.54 0.64 0.16
C LEU A 126 -6.85 -0.79 0.63
N VAL A 127 -5.82 -1.56 0.97
CA VAL A 127 -5.98 -2.83 1.70
C VAL A 127 -5.68 -2.54 3.16
N ASP A 128 -6.72 -2.49 3.98
CA ASP A 128 -6.63 -1.97 5.34
C ASP A 128 -6.72 -3.06 6.42
N GLY A 129 -6.29 -2.71 7.63
CA GLY A 129 -6.36 -3.54 8.82
C GLY A 129 -5.15 -4.47 9.02
N PRO A 130 -4.83 -4.80 10.29
CA PRO A 130 -3.68 -5.63 10.61
C PRO A 130 -3.93 -7.08 10.16
N PHE A 131 -2.86 -7.79 9.83
CA PHE A 131 -2.95 -9.24 9.62
C PHE A 131 -3.31 -9.95 10.94
N GLN A 132 -4.27 -10.88 10.87
CA GLN A 132 -4.73 -11.69 12.00
C GLN A 132 -4.54 -13.17 11.68
N GLN A 133 -3.60 -13.82 12.38
CA GLN A 133 -3.19 -15.22 12.12
C GLN A 133 -4.35 -16.20 12.26
N GLU A 134 -5.22 -15.97 13.24
CA GLU A 134 -6.41 -16.76 13.53
C GLU A 134 -7.51 -16.60 12.48
N ARG A 135 -7.43 -15.55 11.66
CA ARG A 135 -8.34 -15.26 10.54
C ARG A 135 -7.65 -15.40 9.18
N ARG A 136 -6.47 -16.03 9.15
CA ARG A 136 -5.69 -16.24 7.94
C ARG A 136 -6.51 -17.06 6.95
N ASN A 137 -6.64 -16.56 5.73
CA ASN A 137 -7.33 -17.26 4.66
C ASN A 137 -6.58 -17.05 3.34
N PRO A 138 -5.92 -18.10 2.81
CA PRO A 138 -5.11 -18.01 1.59
C PRO A 138 -5.94 -17.88 0.31
N ASP A 139 -7.25 -18.17 0.36
CA ASP A 139 -8.14 -18.10 -0.80
C ASP A 139 -8.66 -16.67 -1.03
N LEU A 140 -8.34 -15.72 -0.13
CA LEU A 140 -8.74 -14.33 -0.29
C LEU A 140 -7.91 -13.64 -1.37
N PRO A 141 -8.55 -12.88 -2.27
CA PRO A 141 -7.82 -12.09 -3.24
C PRO A 141 -7.03 -10.99 -2.53
N PHE A 142 -5.70 -10.98 -2.70
CA PHE A 142 -4.82 -9.85 -2.35
C PHE A 142 -4.87 -9.42 -0.87
N ARG A 143 -5.23 -10.29 0.06
CA ARG A 143 -5.18 -10.03 1.51
C ARG A 143 -4.92 -11.33 2.26
N GLY A 144 -4.29 -11.22 3.44
CA GLY A 144 -3.85 -12.37 4.21
C GLY A 144 -4.89 -12.91 5.19
N SER A 145 -5.80 -12.05 5.65
CA SER A 145 -6.82 -12.40 6.63
C SER A 145 -8.17 -11.73 6.33
N ASP A 146 -9.27 -12.37 6.71
CA ASP A 146 -10.62 -11.95 6.31
C ASP A 146 -11.09 -10.62 6.94
N ASN A 147 -10.40 -10.16 7.99
CA ASN A 147 -10.64 -8.87 8.63
C ASN A 147 -10.15 -7.70 7.77
N GLN A 148 -9.19 -7.93 6.88
CA GLN A 148 -8.63 -6.88 6.05
C GLN A 148 -9.62 -6.51 4.95
N ARG A 149 -9.84 -5.22 4.67
CA ARG A 149 -10.81 -4.81 3.63
C ARG A 149 -10.06 -4.23 2.44
N ILE A 150 -10.58 -4.48 1.23
CA ILE A 150 -10.11 -3.81 0.02
C ILE A 150 -11.11 -2.71 -0.30
N ILE A 151 -10.66 -1.46 -0.19
CA ILE A 151 -11.48 -0.26 -0.17
C ILE A 151 -11.24 0.52 -1.46
N ASP A 152 -12.33 0.96 -2.10
CA ASP A 152 -12.29 1.98 -3.16
C ASP A 152 -12.21 3.35 -2.49
N VAL A 153 -11.05 4.00 -2.60
CA VAL A 153 -10.76 5.22 -1.83
C VAL A 153 -11.67 6.35 -2.27
N ALA A 154 -11.78 6.59 -3.57
CA ALA A 154 -12.58 7.69 -4.11
C ALA A 154 -14.05 7.52 -3.75
N ALA A 155 -14.61 6.32 -3.99
CA ALA A 155 -16.00 6.05 -3.65
C ALA A 155 -16.26 6.16 -2.13
N SER A 156 -15.29 5.78 -1.29
CA SER A 156 -15.41 5.88 0.17
C SER A 156 -15.39 7.33 0.67
N MET A 157 -14.55 8.18 0.06
CA MET A 157 -14.54 9.61 0.37
C MET A 157 -15.85 10.28 -0.04
N ASP A 158 -16.33 10.02 -1.27
CA ASP A 158 -17.57 10.60 -1.78
C ASP A 158 -18.80 10.17 -0.96
N ALA A 159 -18.83 8.92 -0.48
CA ALA A 159 -19.93 8.39 0.30
C ALA A 159 -19.84 8.72 1.80
N GLY A 160 -18.70 9.21 2.29
CA GLY A 160 -18.44 9.41 3.72
C GLY A 160 -18.45 8.12 4.55
N ARG A 161 -18.30 6.96 3.92
CA ARG A 161 -18.28 5.63 4.54
C ARG A 161 -17.48 4.66 3.68
N VAL A 162 -16.97 3.58 4.26
CA VAL A 162 -16.22 2.57 3.52
C VAL A 162 -17.06 1.94 2.41
N ILE A 163 -16.55 2.00 1.18
CA ILE A 163 -17.07 1.33 -0.01
C ILE A 163 -16.05 0.28 -0.47
N PRO A 164 -16.40 -1.01 -0.48
CA PRO A 164 -15.50 -2.06 -0.97
C PRO A 164 -15.19 -1.90 -2.46
N ALA A 165 -13.96 -2.23 -2.86
CA ALA A 165 -13.59 -2.29 -4.25
C ALA A 165 -14.41 -3.36 -4.99
N ARG A 166 -15.02 -2.99 -6.12
CA ARG A 166 -15.95 -3.88 -6.86
C ARG A 166 -15.32 -5.19 -7.30
N TRP A 167 -14.03 -5.20 -7.57
CA TRP A 167 -13.26 -6.37 -7.99
C TRP A 167 -12.78 -7.25 -6.83
N ALA A 168 -12.97 -6.82 -5.58
CA ALA A 168 -12.54 -7.57 -4.40
C ALA A 168 -13.55 -8.62 -3.90
N SER A 169 -14.74 -8.68 -4.54
CA SER A 169 -15.82 -9.62 -4.21
C SER A 169 -15.96 -10.77 -5.22
N VAL A 170 -14.98 -10.91 -6.13
CA VAL A 170 -14.94 -11.92 -7.19
C VAL A 170 -13.95 -13.01 -6.83
#